data_AF-A0A8I0JRS5-F1
#
_entry.id   AF-A0A8I0JRS5-F1
#
_cell.length_a   1.000
_cell.length_b   1.000
_cell.length_c   1.000
_cell.angle_alpha   90.00
_cell.angle_beta   90.00
_cell.angle_gamma   90.00
#
_symmetry.space_group_name_H-M   'P 1'
#
loop_
_entity.id
_entity.type
_entity.pdbx_description
1 polymer ?
#
loop_
_entity_poly.entity_id
_entity_poly.type
_entity_poly.pdbx_seq_one_letter_code
_entity_poly.pdbx_strand_id
1 'polypeptide(L)' 'MSHDPAANHGEQSPPEDATEAIVPYMPVILPLAGAVMMFLLAFIAVNMA' A
#
# COMPACT_ATOMS: atom_id res chain seq x y z
N MET A 1 -46.86 3.77 -6.33
CA MET A 1 -46.51 2.89 -5.19
C MET A 1 -46.01 1.59 -5.79
N SER A 2 -44.76 1.15 -5.68
CA SER A 2 -43.88 1.13 -4.51
C SER A 2 -42.40 1.19 -4.94
N HIS A 3 -41.69 2.24 -4.49
CA HIS A 3 -40.27 2.07 -4.18
C HIS A 3 -40.25 1.34 -2.84
N ASP A 4 -39.65 0.15 -2.79
CA ASP A 4 -39.40 -0.56 -1.53
C ASP A 4 -38.21 0.10 -0.81
N PRO A 5 -38.38 0.67 0.41
CA PRO A 5 -37.32 1.38 1.11
C PRO A 5 -36.62 0.50 2.16
N ALA A 6 -36.39 -0.79 1.89
CA ALA A 6 -35.94 -1.69 2.97
C ALA A 6 -35.01 -2.85 2.56
N ALA A 7 -34.33 -2.78 1.42
CA ALA A 7 -33.08 -3.53 1.28
C ALA A 7 -32.01 -2.79 2.09
N ASN A 8 -31.96 -3.08 3.39
CA ASN A 8 -30.86 -2.77 4.29
C ASN A 8 -29.58 -3.37 3.70
N HIS A 9 -28.93 -2.61 2.83
CA HIS A 9 -27.50 -2.73 2.60
C HIS A 9 -26.89 -2.39 3.95
N GLY A 10 -26.68 -3.40 4.79
CA GLY A 10 -25.98 -3.25 6.06
C GLY A 10 -24.72 -2.44 5.78
N GLU A 11 -24.43 -1.49 6.66
CA GLU A 11 -23.28 -0.60 6.62
C GLU A 11 -21.98 -1.41 6.79
N GLN A 12 -21.71 -2.35 5.89
CA GLN A 12 -20.41 -2.95 5.70
C GLN A 12 -19.60 -1.86 5.01
N SER A 13 -18.81 -1.14 5.79
CA SER A 13 -17.74 -0.29 5.26
C SER A 13 -17.05 -1.06 4.14
N PRO A 14 -16.94 -0.49 2.93
CA PRO A 14 -16.21 -1.13 1.84
C PRO A 14 -14.85 -1.59 2.36
N PRO A 15 -14.39 -2.80 2.02
CA PRO A 15 -13.07 -3.26 2.46
C PRO A 15 -12.03 -2.22 2.04
N GLU A 16 -11.20 -1.76 2.98
CA GLU A 16 -10.15 -0.79 2.68
C GLU A 16 -9.25 -1.35 1.57
N ASP A 17 -9.17 -0.65 0.45
CA ASP A 17 -8.25 -1.01 -0.62
C ASP A 17 -6.83 -0.69 -0.17
N ALA A 18 -6.05 -1.75 0.10
CA ALA A 18 -4.66 -1.64 0.51
C ALA A 18 -3.81 -0.80 -0.45
N THR A 19 -4.21 -0.74 -1.73
CA THR A 19 -3.54 0.05 -2.76
C THR A 19 -3.80 1.54 -2.54
N GLU A 20 -5.07 1.94 -2.33
CA GLU A 20 -5.48 3.33 -2.06
C GLU A 20 -4.81 3.86 -0.77
N ALA A 21 -4.68 3.00 0.24
CA ALA A 21 -4.01 3.33 1.50
C ALA A 21 -2.50 3.57 1.33
N ILE A 22 -1.83 2.90 0.38
CA ILE A 22 -0.38 3.02 0.15
C ILE A 22 -0.02 4.20 -0.76
N VAL A 23 -0.93 4.62 -1.64
CA VAL A 23 -0.69 5.64 -2.68
C VAL A 23 -0.12 6.95 -2.13
N PRO A 24 -0.62 7.53 -1.02
CA PRO A 24 -0.06 8.76 -0.45
C PRO A 24 1.39 8.61 0.02
N TYR A 25 1.82 7.39 0.34
CA TYR A 25 3.17 7.10 0.84
C TYR A 25 4.17 6.71 -0.25
N MET A 26 3.72 6.46 -1.50
CA MET A 26 4.61 6.11 -2.61
C MET A 26 5.82 7.05 -2.78
N PRO A 27 5.69 8.39 -2.67
CA PRO A 27 6.84 9.29 -2.80
C PRO A 27 7.94 9.05 -1.77
N VAL A 28 7.62 8.42 -0.64
CA VAL A 28 8.55 8.13 0.46
C VAL A 28 9.03 6.68 0.39
N ILE A 29 8.12 5.74 0.15
CA ILE A 29 8.43 4.31 0.10
C ILE A 29 9.37 3.97 -1.06
N LEU A 30 9.17 4.56 -2.25
CA LEU A 30 10.01 4.27 -3.41
C LEU A 30 11.49 4.67 -3.20
N PRO A 31 11.81 5.90 -2.73
CA PRO A 31 13.18 6.24 -2.36
C PRO A 31 13.77 5.38 -1.24
N LEU A 32 12.98 5.07 -0.20
CA LEU A 32 13.44 4.21 0.92
C LEU A 32 13.79 2.80 0.44
N ALA A 33 12.92 2.17 -0.35
CA ALA A 33 13.18 0.86 -0.92
C ALA A 33 14.43 0.88 -1.82
N GLY A 34 14.60 1.93 -2.63
CA GLY A 34 15.80 2.13 -3.45
C GLY A 34 17.06 2.28 -2.60
N ALA A 35 17.02 3.08 -1.53
CA ALA A 35 18.13 3.27 -0.61
C ALA A 35 18.52 1.97 0.10
N VAL A 36 17.53 1.19 0.54
CA VAL A 36 17.74 -0.15 1.10
C VAL A 36 18.42 -1.05 0.07
N MET A 37 17.91 -1.12 -1.16
CA MET A 37 18.54 -1.91 -2.24
C MET A 37 20.00 -1.50 -2.47
N MET A 38 20.30 -0.20 -2.59
CA MET A 38 21.67 0.30 -2.79
C MET A 38 22.57 -0.04 -1.60
N PHE A 39 22.07 0.11 -0.38
CA PHE A 39 22.80 -0.27 0.83
C PHE A 39 23.12 -1.77 0.87
N LEU A 40 22.14 -2.62 0.53
CA LEU A 40 22.35 -4.06 0.45
C LEU A 40 23.42 -4.41 -0.60
N LEU A 41 23.36 -3.79 -1.78
CA LEU A 41 24.35 -4.01 -2.84
C LEU A 41 25.76 -3.57 -2.41
N ALA A 42 25.88 -2.40 -1.79
CA ALA A 42 27.15 -1.91 -1.25
C ALA A 42 27.69 -2.83 -0.15
N PHE A 43 26.82 -3.31 0.75
CA PHE A 43 27.20 -4.26 1.79
C PHE A 43 27.74 -5.56 1.19
N ILE A 44 27.08 -6.14 0.19
CA ILE A 44 27.56 -7.35 -0.48
C ILE A 44 28.93 -7.11 -1.13
N ALA A 45 29.12 -5.97 -1.79
CA ALA A 45 30.39 -5.62 -2.41
C ALA A 45 31.56 -5.55 -1.40
N VAL A 46 31.32 -5.02 -0.20
CA VAL A 46 32.34 -4.98 0.87
C VAL A 46 32.68 -6.37 1.40
N ASN A 47 31.68 -7.25 1.55
CA ASN A 47 31.87 -8.57 2.16
C ASN A 47 32.44 -9.63 1.20
N MET A 48 32.46 -9.37 -0.11
CA MET A 48 33.05 -10.27 -1.11
C MET A 48 34.46 -9.87 -1.55
N ALA A 49 34.98 -8.74 -1.06
CA ALA A 49 36.35 -8.29 -1.31
C ALA A 49 37.39 -9.10 -0.53
#